data_AF-A0A4V3M2S3-F1
#
_entry.id   AF-A0A4V3M2S3-F1
#
_cell.length_a   1.000
_cell.length_b   1.000
_cell.length_c   1.000
_cell.angle_alpha   90.00
_cell.angle_beta   90.00
_cell.angle_gamma   90.00
#
_symmetry.space_group_name_H-M   'P 1'
#
loop_
_entity.id
_entity.type
_entity.pdbx_description
1 polymer ?
#
loop_
_entity_poly.entity_id
_entity_poly.type
_entity_poly.pdbx_seq_one_letter_code
_entity_poly.pdbx_strand_id
1 'polypeptide(L)'
;QNPAPQPGVPVPYPSFGFASDTDKGTGTVKIANKTVNIKNQSYLTKTSGTEAGCAAKKGVITSTNTGKEYFNSWSSDVKFDGEPVVRHTDLATNNHAS
;
A
#
# COMPACT_ATOMS: atom_id res chain seq x y z
N GLN A 1 -16.96 -24.31 -3.25
CA GLN A 1 -17.37 -22.90 -3.45
C GLN A 1 -17.54 -22.28 -2.08
N ASN A 2 -16.88 -21.14 -1.81
CA ASN A 2 -17.12 -20.41 -0.56
C ASN A 2 -18.56 -19.84 -0.62
N PRO A 3 -19.34 -19.86 0.48
CA PRO A 3 -20.67 -19.26 0.50
C PRO A 3 -20.63 -17.80 0.04
N ALA A 4 -21.61 -17.38 -0.75
CA ALA A 4 -21.74 -15.97 -1.10
C ALA A 4 -21.95 -15.16 0.20
N PRO A 5 -21.15 -14.10 0.44
CA PRO A 5 -21.34 -13.25 1.61
C PRO A 5 -22.76 -12.68 1.62
N GLN A 6 -23.35 -12.53 2.81
CA GLN A 6 -24.65 -11.88 2.95
C GLN A 6 -24.61 -10.50 2.27
N PRO A 7 -25.65 -10.13 1.49
CA PRO A 7 -25.69 -8.83 0.84
C PRO A 7 -25.43 -7.70 1.84
N GLY A 8 -24.38 -6.91 1.58
CA GLY A 8 -24.05 -5.72 2.38
C GLY A 8 -22.99 -5.91 3.48
N VAL A 9 -22.53 -7.13 3.78
CA VAL A 9 -21.45 -7.35 4.76
C VAL A 9 -20.10 -7.40 4.05
N PRO A 10 -19.18 -6.44 4.28
CA PRO A 10 -17.84 -6.48 3.68
C PRO A 10 -17.04 -7.66 4.23
N VAL A 11 -16.46 -8.46 3.34
CA VAL A 11 -15.51 -9.51 3.71
C VAL A 11 -14.10 -8.93 3.68
N PRO A 12 -13.35 -8.97 4.80
CA PRO A 12 -11.97 -8.50 4.82
C PRO A 12 -11.07 -9.50 4.08
N TYR A 13 -10.28 -8.99 3.14
CA TYR A 13 -9.20 -9.72 2.50
C TYR A 13 -7.86 -9.09 2.89
N PRO A 14 -6.80 -9.90 3.08
CA PRO A 14 -5.48 -9.35 3.30
C PRO A 14 -5.01 -8.58 2.06
N SER A 15 -4.36 -7.44 2.28
CA SER A 15 -3.75 -6.64 1.24
C SER A 15 -2.24 -6.56 1.48
N PHE A 16 -1.47 -6.72 0.41
CA PHE A 16 -0.02 -6.76 0.43
C PHE A 16 0.56 -5.72 -0.51
N GLY A 17 1.48 -4.91 0.00
CA GLY A 17 2.37 -4.08 -0.78
C GLY A 17 3.81 -4.59 -0.70
N PHE A 18 4.57 -4.42 -1.78
CA PHE A 18 5.97 -4.82 -1.84
C PHE A 18 6.88 -3.62 -2.05
N ALA A 19 7.98 -3.53 -1.30
CA ALA A 19 8.97 -2.47 -1.48
C ALA A 19 9.62 -2.47 -2.88
N SER A 20 9.53 -3.57 -3.64
CA SER A 20 9.92 -3.60 -5.05
C SER A 20 9.06 -2.71 -5.95
N ASP A 21 7.84 -2.41 -5.52
CA ASP A 21 6.87 -1.59 -6.24
C ASP A 21 6.98 -0.11 -5.87
N THR A 22 8.01 0.28 -5.10
CA THR A 22 8.28 1.67 -4.70
C THR A 22 8.49 2.55 -5.92
N ASP A 23 7.74 3.63 -5.99
CA ASP A 23 7.94 4.73 -6.93
C ASP A 23 8.11 6.04 -6.16
N LYS A 24 8.84 6.99 -6.76
CA LYS A 24 9.23 8.28 -6.15
C LYS A 24 9.93 8.17 -4.78
N GLY A 25 10.64 7.06 -4.54
CA GLY A 25 11.47 6.87 -3.35
C GLY A 25 12.74 7.74 -3.35
N THR A 26 13.67 7.41 -2.46
CA THR A 26 14.98 8.05 -2.37
C THR A 26 15.76 8.02 -3.69
N GLY A 27 16.51 9.10 -3.95
CA GLY A 27 17.45 9.23 -5.04
C GLY A 27 18.90 8.91 -4.63
N THR A 28 19.31 9.26 -3.40
CA THR A 28 20.72 9.10 -2.98
C THR A 28 20.96 7.89 -2.10
N VAL A 29 20.10 7.66 -1.11
CA VAL A 29 20.21 6.51 -0.19
C VAL A 29 19.60 5.27 -0.83
N LYS A 30 20.32 4.15 -0.81
CA LYS A 30 19.84 2.85 -1.30
C LYS A 30 20.05 1.77 -0.25
N ILE A 31 19.07 0.88 -0.10
CA ILE A 31 19.19 -0.33 0.70
C ILE A 31 19.13 -1.51 -0.26
N ALA A 32 20.15 -2.38 -0.23
CA ALA A 32 20.29 -3.49 -1.18
C ALA A 32 20.18 -3.04 -2.65
N ASN A 33 20.80 -1.90 -2.99
CA ASN A 33 20.76 -1.24 -4.30
C ASN A 33 19.37 -0.80 -4.79
N LYS A 34 18.37 -0.77 -3.92
CA LYS A 34 17.00 -0.33 -4.24
C LYS A 34 16.68 0.99 -3.55
N THR A 35 15.79 1.76 -4.18
CA THR A 35 15.22 2.98 -3.59
C THR A 35 14.37 2.65 -2.36
N VAL A 36 14.23 3.60 -1.45
CA VAL A 36 13.53 3.44 -0.17
C VAL A 36 12.33 4.38 -0.12
N ASN A 37 11.24 3.93 0.52
CA ASN A 37 10.07 4.78 0.74
C ASN A 37 10.36 5.86 1.79
N ILE A 38 9.92 7.09 1.52
CA ILE A 38 10.08 8.26 2.38
C ILE A 38 8.76 9.04 2.44
N LYS A 39 8.55 9.70 3.57
CA LYS A 39 7.34 10.43 3.93
C LYS A 39 6.85 11.34 2.80
N ASN A 40 5.54 11.28 2.53
CA ASN A 40 4.79 12.18 1.64
C ASN A 40 5.34 12.33 0.20
N GLN A 41 6.26 11.47 -0.22
CA GLN A 41 6.85 11.53 -1.55
C GLN A 41 6.67 10.22 -2.31
N SER A 42 6.94 9.09 -1.66
CA SER A 42 6.90 7.78 -2.30
C SER A 42 5.61 7.02 -2.04
N TYR A 43 5.33 6.04 -2.90
CA TYR A 43 4.21 5.12 -2.78
C TYR A 43 4.58 3.77 -3.38
N LEU A 44 3.81 2.73 -3.05
CA LEU A 44 3.87 1.47 -3.78
C LEU A 44 2.88 1.53 -4.94
N THR A 45 3.33 1.17 -6.14
CA THR A 45 2.54 1.29 -7.37
C THR A 45 1.34 0.35 -7.41
N LYS A 46 1.34 -0.73 -6.63
CA LYS A 46 0.24 -1.70 -6.57
C LYS A 46 0.16 -2.41 -5.21
N THR A 47 -1.00 -3.01 -4.98
CA THR A 47 -1.32 -3.90 -3.85
C THR A 47 -2.01 -5.13 -4.39
N SER A 48 -1.85 -6.26 -3.71
CA SER A 48 -2.43 -7.55 -4.09
C SER A 48 -3.03 -8.30 -2.89
N GLY A 49 -3.74 -9.39 -3.12
CA GLY A 49 -4.40 -10.23 -2.11
C GLY A 49 -5.91 -10.01 -2.01
N THR A 50 -6.40 -8.87 -2.50
CA THR A 50 -7.80 -8.45 -2.46
C THR A 50 -8.59 -8.81 -3.73
N GLU A 51 -7.95 -9.42 -4.73
CA GLU A 51 -8.54 -9.70 -6.05
C GLU A 51 -9.74 -10.65 -5.99
N ALA A 52 -9.79 -11.54 -4.99
CA ALA A 52 -10.93 -12.44 -4.77
C ALA A 52 -12.24 -11.69 -4.41
N GLY A 53 -12.14 -10.43 -3.98
CA GLY A 53 -13.26 -9.54 -3.76
C GLY A 53 -13.87 -9.03 -5.07
N CYS A 54 -14.51 -9.92 -5.84
CA CYS A 54 -15.08 -9.64 -7.17
C CYS A 54 -16.51 -9.08 -7.14
N ALA A 55 -17.00 -8.58 -6.00
CA ALA A 55 -18.30 -7.93 -5.94
C ALA A 55 -18.37 -6.75 -6.92
N ALA A 56 -19.57 -6.40 -7.41
CA ALA A 56 -19.73 -5.33 -8.41
C ALA A 56 -19.08 -4.01 -7.99
N LYS A 57 -19.16 -3.65 -6.70
CA LYS A 57 -18.49 -2.47 -6.14
C LYS A 57 -17.00 -2.69 -5.85
N LYS A 58 -16.51 -3.92 -5.69
CA LYS A 58 -15.18 -4.25 -5.16
C LYS A 58 -14.98 -3.64 -3.77
N GLY A 59 -14.00 -2.74 -3.57
CA GLY A 59 -13.75 -2.05 -2.31
C GLY A 59 -14.85 -1.06 -1.92
N VAL A 60 -15.11 -0.95 -0.62
CA VAL A 60 -16.22 -0.13 -0.09
C VAL A 60 -16.04 1.38 -0.40
N ILE A 61 -14.80 1.86 -0.41
CA ILE A 61 -14.48 3.29 -0.56
C ILE A 61 -14.08 3.61 -2.00
N THR A 62 -13.03 2.96 -2.52
CA THR A 62 -12.42 3.31 -3.81
C THR A 62 -13.08 2.62 -5.01
N SER A 63 -13.97 1.66 -4.76
CA SER A 63 -14.52 0.76 -5.77
C SER A 63 -13.46 -0.03 -6.58
N THR A 64 -12.29 -0.24 -5.97
CA THR A 64 -11.19 -1.06 -6.49
C THR A 64 -10.82 -2.13 -5.47
N ASN A 65 -10.15 -3.19 -5.93
CA ASN A 65 -9.61 -4.28 -5.10
C ASN A 65 -8.13 -4.53 -5.42
N THR A 66 -7.47 -3.54 -6.02
CA THR A 66 -6.03 -3.39 -6.21
C THR A 66 -5.79 -1.89 -6.41
N GLY A 67 -4.53 -1.46 -6.37
CA GLY A 67 -4.15 -0.06 -6.57
C GLY A 67 -2.95 0.33 -5.72
N LYS A 68 -2.63 1.62 -5.69
CA LYS A 68 -1.45 2.11 -4.96
C LYS A 68 -1.59 1.94 -3.45
N GLU A 69 -0.44 1.92 -2.78
CA GLU A 69 -0.32 1.99 -1.32
C GLU A 69 0.39 3.29 -0.92
N TYR A 70 -0.18 3.99 0.05
CA TYR A 70 0.41 5.21 0.63
C TYR A 70 0.62 5.03 2.14
N PHE A 71 1.79 5.43 2.63
CA PHE A 71 2.16 5.37 4.04
C PHE A 71 1.65 6.59 4.81
N ASN A 72 1.07 6.33 5.98
CA ASN A 72 0.55 7.34 6.92
C ASN A 72 1.35 7.41 8.23
N SER A 73 2.45 6.67 8.33
CA SER A 73 3.45 6.84 9.38
C SER A 73 4.83 6.51 8.84
N TRP A 74 5.84 6.92 9.59
CA TRP A 74 7.25 6.89 9.22
C TRP A 74 8.08 7.02 10.51
N SER A 75 9.40 6.84 10.40
CA SER A 75 10.33 7.07 11.50
C SER A 75 10.23 8.49 12.07
N SER A 76 10.36 8.63 13.39
CA SER A 76 10.36 9.94 14.07
C SER A 76 11.69 10.70 13.94
N ASP A 77 12.77 10.00 13.63
CA ASP A 77 14.15 10.45 13.83
C ASP A 77 15.07 10.13 12.65
N VAL A 78 14.94 8.95 12.05
CA VAL A 78 15.74 8.51 10.91
C VAL A 78 15.18 9.10 9.62
N LYS A 79 16.06 9.78 8.87
CA LYS A 79 15.72 10.45 7.61
C LYS A 79 16.66 10.04 6.50
N PHE A 80 16.11 9.80 5.32
CA PHE A 80 16.85 9.64 4.07
C PHE A 80 16.46 10.74 3.11
N ASP A 81 17.43 11.31 2.39
CA ASP A 81 17.22 12.46 1.50
C ASP A 81 16.50 13.65 2.19
N GLY A 82 16.70 13.81 3.50
CA GLY A 82 16.06 14.86 4.30
C GLY A 82 14.67 14.54 4.83
N GLU A 83 14.04 13.45 4.38
CA GLU A 83 12.68 13.06 4.77
C GLU A 83 12.64 11.79 5.64
N PRO A 84 11.69 11.68 6.58
CA PRO A 84 11.51 10.48 7.38
C PRO A 84 11.34 9.20 6.56
N VAL A 85 12.08 8.16 6.94
CA VAL A 85 12.03 6.86 6.26
C VAL A 85 10.82 6.04 6.70
N VAL A 86 10.22 5.32 5.76
CA VAL A 86 9.19 4.31 6.04
C VAL A 86 9.84 2.98 6.45
N ARG A 87 9.27 2.33 7.47
CA ARG A 87 9.73 1.09 8.06
C ARG A 87 8.69 -0.02 7.87
N HIS A 88 9.12 -1.25 8.13
CA HIS A 88 8.18 -2.34 8.27
C HIS A 88 7.24 -2.06 9.44
N THR A 89 5.93 -2.33 9.24
CA THR A 89 4.81 -2.05 10.16
C THR A 89 4.35 -0.60 10.30
N ASP A 90 4.97 0.35 9.60
CA ASP A 90 4.39 1.69 9.50
C ASP A 90 3.01 1.61 8.81
N LEU A 91 2.02 2.30 9.38
CA LEU A 91 0.64 2.37 8.90
C LEU A 91 0.59 2.79 7.43
N ALA A 92 -0.24 2.09 6.66
CA ALA A 92 -0.47 2.39 5.26
C ALA A 92 -1.95 2.24 4.90
N THR A 93 -2.34 2.86 3.78
CA THR A 93 -3.65 2.71 3.14
C THR A 93 -3.46 2.13 1.75
N ASN A 94 -4.34 1.20 1.36
CA ASN A 94 -4.21 0.39 0.15
C ASN A 94 -5.36 0.64 -0.83
N ASN A 95 -5.30 -0.01 -1.99
CA ASN A 95 -6.34 0.00 -3.01
C ASN A 95 -6.71 1.41 -3.53
N HIS A 96 -5.73 2.31 -3.63
CA HIS A 96 -5.97 3.65 -4.19
C HIS A 96 -6.12 3.58 -5.71
N ALA A 97 -7.18 4.20 -6.25
CA ALA A 97 -7.52 4.15 -7.67
C ALA A 97 -6.62 5.04 -8.56
N SER A 98 -5.82 5.93 -7.97
CA SER A 98 -4.91 6.85 -8.68
C SER A 98 -3.63 7.14 -7.91
#